data_AF-A0A0R3JQT7-F1
#
_entry.id   AF-A0A0R3JQT7-F1
#
_cell.length_a   1.000
_cell.length_b   1.000
_cell.length_c   1.000
_cell.angle_alpha   90.00
_cell.angle_beta   90.00
_cell.angle_gamma   90.00
#
_symmetry.space_group_name_H-M   'P 1'
#
loop_
_entity.id
_entity.type
_entity.pdbx_description
1 polymer ?
#
loop_
_entity_poly.entity_id
_entity_poly.type
_entity_poly.pdbx_seq_one_letter_code
_entity_poly.pdbx_strand_id
1 'polypeptide(L)'
;MGNKSDKVFWENIIEKYFSYEGSLVDFCIENNITKRQFYYHRNKLENSNKPVFHAIALKPVPNSDNVQKAYKDIRIEIGKANIIIPASESELIITILKELEAIC
;
A
#
# COMPACT_ATOMS: atom_id res chain seq x y z
N MET A 1 -4.83 -17.18 3.11
CA MET A 1 -6.18 -16.81 2.59
C MET A 1 -7.04 -16.48 3.80
N GLY A 2 -7.42 -15.22 3.99
CA GLY A 2 -8.39 -14.85 5.03
C GLY A 2 -9.78 -14.99 4.43
N ASN A 3 -10.66 -15.76 5.07
CA ASN A 3 -12.02 -15.96 4.56
C ASN A 3 -12.78 -14.64 4.66
N LYS A 4 -13.62 -14.33 3.65
CA LYS A 4 -14.50 -13.14 3.66
C LYS A 4 -15.34 -13.05 4.95
N SER A 5 -15.71 -14.21 5.53
CA SER A 5 -16.39 -14.33 6.81
C SER A 5 -15.65 -13.67 7.96
N ASP A 6 -14.33 -13.82 8.02
CA ASP A 6 -13.52 -13.35 9.15
C ASP A 6 -13.41 -11.83 9.12
N LYS A 7 -13.31 -11.25 7.91
CA LYS A 7 -13.26 -9.78 7.75
C LYS A 7 -14.56 -9.14 8.26
N VAL A 8 -15.71 -9.65 7.80
CA VAL A 8 -17.04 -9.14 8.21
C VAL A 8 -17.26 -9.32 9.71
N PHE A 9 -16.83 -10.45 10.28
CA PHE A 9 -16.89 -10.67 11.73
C PHE A 9 -16.14 -9.58 12.50
N TRP A 10 -14.89 -9.27 12.11
CA TRP A 10 -14.08 -8.28 12.82
C TRP A 10 -14.56 -6.85 12.63
N GLU A 11 -15.08 -6.49 11.45
CA GLU A 11 -15.72 -5.20 11.21
C GLU A 11 -16.91 -5.00 12.17
N ASN A 12 -17.80 -5.99 12.27
CA ASN A 12 -18.96 -5.94 13.17
C ASN A 12 -18.55 -5.89 14.65
N ILE A 13 -17.53 -6.65 15.05
CA ILE A 13 -17.01 -6.63 16.44
C ILE A 13 -16.48 -5.24 16.81
N ILE A 14 -15.74 -4.60 15.90
CA ILE A 14 -15.16 -3.29 16.14
C ILE A 14 -16.24 -2.21 16.18
N GLU A 15 -17.23 -2.27 15.27
CA GLU A 15 -18.38 -1.36 15.28
C GLU A 15 -19.21 -1.49 16.56
N LYS A 16 -19.49 -2.73 16.98
CA LYS A 16 -20.21 -3.02 18.23
C LYS A 16 -19.49 -2.46 19.46
N TYR A 17 -18.14 -2.46 19.46
CA TYR A 17 -17.36 -1.87 20.55
C TYR A 17 -17.52 -0.34 20.65
N PHE A 18 -17.66 0.38 19.54
CA PHE A 18 -17.82 1.83 19.57
C PHE A 18 -19.11 2.30 20.25
N SER A 19 -20.14 1.44 20.27
CA SER A 19 -21.41 1.69 20.96
C SER A 19 -21.51 0.99 22.31
N TYR A 20 -20.44 0.35 22.78
CA TYR A 20 -20.45 -0.41 24.03
C TYR A 20 -20.14 0.49 25.23
N GLU A 21 -21.08 0.56 26.17
CA GLU A 21 -20.89 1.25 27.44
C GLU A 21 -20.23 0.31 28.45
N GLY A 22 -18.89 0.34 28.52
CA GLY A 22 -18.14 -0.48 29.46
C GLY A 22 -16.64 -0.53 29.17
N SER A 23 -15.92 -1.40 29.89
CA SER A 23 -14.49 -1.56 29.66
C SER A 23 -14.22 -2.48 28.46
N LEU A 24 -13.06 -2.30 27.81
CA LEU A 24 -12.59 -3.22 26.76
C LEU A 24 -12.45 -4.66 27.28
N VAL A 25 -12.16 -4.84 28.58
CA VAL A 25 -12.03 -6.17 29.19
C VAL A 25 -13.35 -6.89 29.14
N ASP A 26 -14.42 -6.24 29.61
CA ASP A 26 -15.76 -6.82 29.70
C ASP A 26 -16.29 -7.14 28.31
N PHE A 27 -16.11 -6.21 27.37
CA PHE A 27 -16.45 -6.44 25.96
C PHE A 27 -15.74 -7.67 25.37
N CYS A 28 -14.44 -7.84 25.65
CA CYS A 28 -13.66 -8.96 25.15
C CYS A 28 -14.16 -10.29 25.73
N ILE A 29 -14.52 -10.32 27.02
CA ILE A 29 -15.09 -11.49 27.69
C ILE A 29 -16.45 -11.83 27.08
N GLU A 30 -17.35 -10.85 26.94
CA GLU A 30 -18.70 -11.04 26.38
C GLU A 30 -18.70 -11.57 24.94
N ASN A 31 -17.75 -11.11 24.12
CA ASN A 31 -17.66 -11.50 22.72
C ASN A 31 -16.66 -12.66 22.47
N ASN A 32 -16.13 -13.27 23.55
CA ASN A 32 -15.21 -14.40 23.51
C ASN A 32 -13.96 -14.15 22.62
N ILE A 33 -13.38 -12.95 22.74
CA ILE A 33 -12.17 -12.53 22.03
C ILE A 33 -11.08 -12.11 23.03
N THR A 34 -9.83 -12.21 22.62
CA THR A 34 -8.72 -11.67 23.43
C THR A 34 -8.45 -10.21 23.08
N LYS A 35 -7.96 -9.43 24.06
CA LYS A 35 -7.50 -8.04 23.82
C LYS A 35 -6.51 -7.94 22.66
N ARG A 36 -5.59 -8.92 22.55
CA ARG A 36 -4.58 -8.95 21.50
C ARG A 36 -5.21 -9.07 20.11
N GLN A 37 -6.21 -9.94 19.95
CA GLN A 37 -6.93 -10.07 18.69
C GLN A 37 -7.68 -8.77 18.36
N PHE A 38 -8.37 -8.20 19.34
CA PHE A 38 -9.08 -6.92 19.15
C PHE A 38 -8.14 -5.82 18.64
N TYR A 39 -7.01 -5.57 19.31
CA TYR A 39 -6.04 -4.57 18.88
C TYR A 39 -5.44 -4.86 17.50
N TYR A 40 -5.11 -6.11 17.22
CA TYR A 40 -4.56 -6.51 15.92
C TYR A 40 -5.53 -6.17 14.78
N HIS A 41 -6.80 -6.57 14.93
CA HIS A 41 -7.81 -6.36 13.89
C HIS A 41 -8.22 -4.90 13.75
N ARG A 42 -8.33 -4.17 14.87
CA ARG A 42 -8.58 -2.71 14.86
C ARG A 42 -7.49 -1.96 14.12
N ASN A 43 -6.22 -2.19 14.49
CA ASN A 43 -5.09 -1.54 13.83
C ASN A 43 -5.00 -1.90 12.34
N LYS A 44 -5.32 -3.15 11.99
CA LYS A 44 -5.32 -3.60 10.60
C LYS A 44 -6.39 -2.91 9.77
N LEU A 45 -7.58 -2.68 10.33
CA LEU A 45 -8.65 -1.91 9.69
C LEU A 45 -8.27 -0.43 9.53
N GLU A 46 -7.78 0.21 10.60
CA GLU A 46 -7.34 1.61 10.56
C GLU A 46 -6.17 1.85 9.59
N ASN A 47 -5.28 0.88 9.42
CA ASN A 47 -4.11 1.00 8.54
C ASN A 47 -4.36 0.49 7.11
N SER A 48 -5.52 -0.11 6.83
CA SER A 48 -5.84 -0.63 5.48
C SER A 48 -5.97 0.48 4.42
N ASN A 49 -6.29 1.71 4.85
CA ASN A 49 -6.44 2.89 3.97
C ASN A 49 -5.30 3.90 4.11
N LYS A 50 -4.24 3.60 4.87
CA LYS A 50 -3.11 4.53 5.02
C LYS A 50 -2.07 4.26 3.93
N PRO A 51 -1.63 5.28 3.18
CA PRO A 51 -0.53 5.10 2.24
C PRO A 51 0.73 4.67 3.01
N VAL A 52 1.23 3.47 2.71
CA VAL A 52 2.47 2.97 3.30
C VAL A 52 3.63 3.52 2.47
N PHE A 53 4.29 4.54 3.00
CA PHE A 53 5.54 5.03 2.43
C PHE A 53 6.63 3.98 2.64
N HIS A 54 7.04 3.34 1.54
CA HIS A 54 8.21 2.48 1.54
C HIS A 54 9.44 3.37 1.39
N ALA A 55 10.29 3.40 2.41
CA ALA A 55 11.57 4.08 2.30
C ALA A 55 12.42 3.38 1.23
N ILE A 56 12.70 4.07 0.13
CA ILE A 56 13.65 3.61 -0.86
C ILE A 56 15.04 4.02 -0.38
N ALA A 57 15.81 3.06 0.11
CA ALA A 57 17.23 3.27 0.37
C ALA A 57 17.96 3.33 -0.99
N LEU A 58 18.29 4.53 -1.44
CA LEU A 58 19.21 4.73 -2.56
C LEU A 58 20.60 4.29 -2.10
N LYS A 59 20.94 3.01 -2.34
CA LYS A 59 22.31 2.56 -2.15
C LYS A 59 23.16 3.28 -3.20
N PRO A 60 24.21 4.03 -2.81
CA PRO A 60 25.17 4.53 -3.78
C PRO A 60 25.83 3.33 -4.43
N VAL A 61 25.56 3.12 -5.72
CA VAL A 61 26.29 2.13 -6.52
C VAL A 61 27.72 2.66 -6.64
N PRO A 62 28.76 1.91 -6.22
CA PRO A 62 30.13 2.31 -6.47
C PRO A 62 30.32 2.40 -7.98
N ASN A 63 30.81 3.55 -8.44
CA ASN A 63 31.10 3.85 -9.84
C ASN A 63 31.90 2.70 -10.50
N SER A 64 31.23 1.80 -11.20
CA SER A 64 31.83 0.96 -12.21
C SER A 64 31.40 1.53 -13.56
N ASP A 65 32.31 2.25 -14.19
CA ASP A 65 32.30 2.65 -15.60
C ASP A 65 31.02 3.35 -16.07
N ASN A 66 30.96 4.65 -15.80
CA ASN A 66 30.13 5.59 -16.57
C ASN A 66 30.68 5.71 -18.00
N VAL A 67 30.60 4.64 -18.78
CA VAL A 67 30.36 4.79 -20.21
C VAL A 67 28.99 5.46 -20.26
N GLN A 68 28.96 6.74 -20.66
CA GLN A 68 27.73 7.45 -20.98
C GLN A 68 27.01 6.67 -22.09
N LYS A 69 26.25 5.63 -21.72
CA LYS A 69 25.29 5.02 -22.62
C LYS A 69 24.26 6.10 -22.82
N ALA A 70 24.21 6.67 -24.02
CA ALA A 70 23.07 7.43 -24.48
C ALA A 70 21.86 6.49 -24.37
N TYR A 71 21.09 6.65 -23.29
CA TYR A 71 19.90 5.86 -23.06
C TYR A 71 18.89 6.31 -24.11
N LYS A 72 18.61 5.42 -25.07
CA LYS A 72 17.65 5.67 -26.14
C LYS A 72 16.21 5.45 -25.70
N ASP A 73 16.00 4.87 -24.52
CA ASP A 73 14.70 4.43 -24.04
C ASP A 73 14.50 4.84 -22.57
N ILE A 74 13.26 5.17 -22.22
CA ILE A 74 12.76 5.36 -20.86
C ILE A 74 12.21 4.02 -20.37
N ARG A 75 12.61 3.59 -19.18
CA ARG A 75 12.13 2.34 -18.56
C ARG A 75 11.37 2.63 -17.28
N ILE A 76 10.15 2.14 -17.19
CA ILE A 76 9.25 2.31 -16.04
C ILE A 76 8.96 0.92 -15.46
N GLU A 77 9.31 0.69 -14.20
CA GLU A 77 9.09 -0.58 -13.51
C GLU A 77 8.01 -0.45 -12.44
N ILE A 78 6.93 -1.24 -12.55
CA ILE A 78 5.79 -1.24 -11.63
C ILE A 78 5.53 -2.68 -11.16
N GLY A 79 6.08 -3.03 -9.99
CA GLY A 79 5.98 -4.39 -9.46
C GLY A 79 6.69 -5.41 -10.35
N LYS A 80 5.93 -6.30 -11.01
CA LYS A 80 6.46 -7.24 -12.02
C LYS A 80 6.34 -6.73 -13.45
N ALA A 81 5.63 -5.61 -13.67
CA ALA A 81 5.50 -5.01 -14.98
C ALA A 81 6.73 -4.16 -15.30
N ASN A 82 7.20 -4.28 -16.54
CA ASN A 82 8.34 -3.53 -17.04
C ASN A 82 7.93 -2.92 -18.39
N ILE A 83 7.81 -1.60 -18.42
CA ILE A 83 7.39 -0.81 -19.57
C ILE A 83 8.63 -0.14 -20.14
N ILE A 84 8.88 -0.32 -21.44
CA ILE A 84 10.01 0.26 -22.15
C ILE A 84 9.43 1.17 -23.23
N ILE A 85 9.76 2.46 -23.14
CA ILE A 85 9.31 3.50 -24.06
C ILE A 85 10.54 4.06 -24.78
N PRO A 86 10.65 3.91 -26.10
CA PRO A 86 11.71 4.57 -26.86
C PRO A 86 11.63 6.10 -26.71
N ALA A 87 12.77 6.76 -26.48
CA ALA A 87 12.85 8.22 -26.38
C ALA A 87 12.52 8.93 -27.71
N SER A 88 12.47 8.19 -28.82
CA SER A 88 11.95 8.67 -30.09
C SER A 88 10.43 8.91 -30.09
N GLU A 89 9.68 8.31 -29.15
CA GLU A 89 8.22 8.43 -29.07
C GLU A 89 7.80 9.60 -28.16
N SER A 90 8.21 10.81 -28.54
CA SER A 90 7.98 12.03 -27.74
C SER A 90 6.49 12.33 -27.50
N GLU A 91 5.61 12.07 -28.47
CA GLU A 91 4.16 12.27 -28.33
C GLU A 91 3.54 11.35 -27.26
N LEU A 92 3.98 10.11 -27.20
CA LEU A 92 3.55 9.14 -26.19
C LEU A 92 3.99 9.60 -24.80
N ILE A 93 5.25 10.01 -24.66
CA ILE A 93 5.81 10.51 -23.40
C ILE A 93 5.04 11.74 -22.91
N ILE A 94 4.78 12.71 -23.80
CA ILE A 94 4.01 13.91 -23.47
C ILE A 94 2.60 13.56 -23.03
N THR A 95 1.95 12.60 -23.71
CA THR A 95 0.59 12.17 -23.37
C THR A 95 0.54 11.54 -21.98
N ILE A 96 1.48 10.65 -21.67
CA ILE A 96 1.60 10.03 -20.35
C ILE A 96 1.80 11.09 -19.26
N LEU A 97 2.69 12.07 -19.49
CA LEU A 97 2.94 13.13 -18.51
C LEU A 97 1.70 13.99 -18.26
N LYS A 98 0.93 14.33 -19.30
CA LYS A 98 -0.33 15.08 -19.17
C LYS A 98 -1.41 14.29 -18.43
N GLU A 99 -1.53 12.99 -18.70
CA GLU A 99 -2.49 12.14 -17.99
C GLU A 99 -2.12 12.00 -16.51
N LEU A 100 -0.83 11.84 -16.19
CA LEU A 100 -0.36 11.81 -14.81
C LEU A 100 -0.63 13.14 -14.08
N GLU A 101 -0.35 14.27 -14.73
CA GLU A 101 -0.64 15.61 -14.17
C GLU A 101 -2.13 15.80 -13.88
N ALA A 102 -3.03 15.25 -14.70
CA ALA A 102 -4.47 15.37 -14.50
C ALA A 102 -5.01 14.49 -13.36
N ILE A 103 -4.28 13.44 -12.96
CA ILE A 103 -4.69 12.51 -11.90
C ILE A 103 -4.17 12.95 -10.52
N CYS A 104 -3.09 13.73 -10.48
CA CYS A 104 -2.46 14.25 -9.26
C CYS A 104 -3.02 15.60 -8.82
#